data_AF-T0M291-F1
#
_entry.id   AF-T0M291-F1
#
_cell.length_a   1.000
_cell.length_b   1.000
_cell.length_c   1.000
_cell.angle_alpha   90.00
_cell.angle_beta   90.00
_cell.angle_gamma   90.00
#
_symmetry.space_group_name_H-M   'P 1'
#
loop_
_entity.id
_entity.type
_entity.pdbx_description
1 polymer ?
#
loop_
_entity_poly.entity_id
_entity_poly.type
_entity_poly.pdbx_seq_one_letter_code
_entity_poly.pdbx_strand_id
1 'polypeptide(L)' 'MISAEKKEPLSIILKESIFPSYSTAEYIIKKFNLTKADKAKIDANISDPKLKKAIYEILGIE' A
#
# COMPACT_ATOMS: atom_id res chain seq x y z
N MET A 1 -8.13 -25.43 11.93
CA MET A 1 -8.49 -24.05 11.52
C MET A 1 -7.60 -23.71 10.34
N ILE A 2 -8.12 -23.76 9.11
CA ILE A 2 -7.33 -23.47 7.91
C ILE A 2 -7.27 -21.95 7.80
N SER A 3 -6.10 -21.40 8.13
CA SER A 3 -5.78 -19.98 7.95
C SER A 3 -6.14 -19.61 6.52
N ALA A 4 -7.01 -18.62 6.36
CA ALA A 4 -7.33 -18.07 5.04
C ALA A 4 -6.05 -17.40 4.53
N GLU A 5 -5.24 -18.16 3.79
CA GLU A 5 -4.17 -17.64 2.95
C GLU A 5 -4.82 -16.70 1.95
N LYS A 6 -4.83 -15.42 2.31
CA LYS A 6 -5.19 -14.31 1.45
C LYS A 6 -4.15 -14.30 0.34
N LYS A 7 -4.40 -15.02 -0.75
CA LYS A 7 -3.59 -15.01 -1.95
C LYS A 7 -3.61 -13.57 -2.48
N GLU A 8 -2.59 -12.79 -2.11
CA GLU A 8 -2.38 -11.46 -2.66
C GLU A 8 -2.34 -11.60 -4.19
N PRO A 9 -3.08 -10.76 -4.94
CA PRO A 9 -3.17 -10.89 -6.39
C PRO A 9 -1.76 -10.79 -7.00
N LEU A 10 -1.47 -11.65 -8.00
CA LEU A 10 -0.18 -11.73 -8.70
C LEU A 10 0.34 -10.37 -9.19
N SER A 11 -0.55 -9.41 -9.45
CA SER A 11 -0.22 -8.04 -9.83
C SER A 11 0.52 -7.25 -8.75
N ILE A 12 0.26 -7.54 -7.47
CA ILE A 12 0.97 -6.95 -6.33
C ILE A 12 2.39 -7.52 -6.25
N ILE A 13 2.51 -8.85 -6.32
CA ILE A 13 3.79 -9.57 -6.23
C ILE A 13 4.76 -9.14 -7.35
N LEU A 14 4.25 -8.94 -8.57
CA LEU A 14 5.03 -8.43 -9.70
C LEU A 14 5.44 -6.96 -9.52
N LYS A 15 4.60 -6.11 -8.91
CA LYS A 15 4.95 -4.71 -8.62
C LYS A 15 6.02 -4.61 -7.53
N GLU A 16 5.96 -5.44 -6.50
CA GLU A 16 6.95 -5.47 -5.41
C GLU A 16 8.36 -5.82 -5.91
N SER A 17 8.48 -6.76 -6.86
CA SER A 17 9.78 -7.16 -7.41
C SER A 17 10.43 -6.11 -8.32
N ILE A 18 9.68 -5.14 -8.83
CA ILE A 18 10.15 -4.16 -9.83
C ILE A 18 10.16 -2.73 -9.27
N PHE A 19 9.37 -2.43 -8.23
CA PHE A 19 9.23 -1.07 -7.69
C PHE A 19 9.31 -1.05 -6.16
N PRO A 20 10.47 -0.68 -5.56
CA PRO A 20 10.65 -0.63 -4.10
C PRO A 20 9.67 0.32 -3.38
N SER A 21 9.07 1.25 -4.12
CA SER A 21 8.01 2.15 -3.63
C SER A 21 6.74 1.41 -3.23
N TYR A 22 6.38 0.29 -3.88
CA TYR A 22 5.18 -0.49 -3.53
C TYR A 22 5.38 -1.32 -2.27
N SER A 23 6.53 -1.98 -2.11
CA SER A 23 6.84 -2.70 -0.87
C SER A 23 6.93 -1.75 0.33
N THR A 24 7.49 -0.56 0.13
CA THR A 24 7.50 0.49 1.18
C THR A 24 6.07 0.96 1.49
N ALA A 25 5.23 1.17 0.47
CA ALA A 25 3.83 1.53 0.65
C ALA A 25 3.05 0.48 1.42
N GLU A 26 3.18 -0.80 1.05
CA GLU A 26 2.56 -1.91 1.77
C GLU A 26 3.00 -2.00 3.21
N TYR A 27 4.31 -1.87 3.46
CA TYR A 27 4.84 -1.87 4.82
C TYR A 27 4.22 -0.75 5.66
N ILE A 28 4.15 0.47 5.12
CA ILE A 28 3.55 1.63 5.82
C ILE A 28 2.06 1.39 6.07
N ILE A 29 1.32 0.91 5.07
CA ILE A 29 -0.11 0.59 5.21
C ILE A 29 -0.33 -0.44 6.33
N LYS A 30 0.42 -1.55 6.31
CA LYS A 30 0.33 -2.63 7.31
C LYS A 30 0.78 -2.15 8.69
N LYS A 31 1.87 -1.37 8.78
CA LYS A 31 2.46 -0.88 10.05
C LYS A 31 1.57 0.11 10.78
N PHE A 32 0.92 1.02 10.03
CA PHE A 32 0.09 2.08 10.59
C PHE A 32 -1.42 1.81 10.45
N ASN A 33 -1.78 0.63 9.96
CA ASN A 33 -3.16 0.21 9.69
C ASN A 33 -3.94 1.26 8.89
N LEU A 34 -3.31 1.79 7.83
CA LEU A 34 -3.90 2.85 7.01
C LEU A 34 -5.08 2.32 6.20
N THR A 35 -6.10 3.16 6.08
CA THR A 35 -7.29 2.86 5.28
C THR A 35 -7.59 4.00 4.30
N LYS A 36 -8.58 3.79 3.42
CA LYS A 36 -9.05 4.84 2.49
C LYS A 36 -9.50 6.13 3.19
N ALA A 37 -10.00 6.01 4.42
CA ALA A 37 -10.44 7.15 5.23
C ALA A 37 -9.28 8.03 5.70
N ASP A 38 -8.05 7.49 5.70
CA ASP A 38 -6.86 8.20 6.16
C ASP A 38 -6.17 9.03 5.06
N LYS A 39 -6.85 9.30 3.94
CA LYS A 39 -6.33 10.11 2.81
C LYS A 39 -5.67 11.41 3.29
N ALA A 40 -6.34 12.17 4.16
CA ALA A 40 -5.80 13.42 4.69
C ALA A 40 -4.51 13.23 5.52
N LYS A 41 -4.39 12.12 6.26
CA LYS A 41 -3.18 11.81 7.04
C LYS A 41 -2.03 11.42 6.13
N ILE A 42 -2.32 10.62 5.09
CA ILE A 42 -1.33 10.24 4.06
C ILE A 42 -0.84 11.50 3.36
N ASP A 43 -1.75 12.43 3.04
CA ASP A 43 -1.39 13.68 2.38
C ASP A 43 -0.46 14.57 3.20
N ALA A 44 -0.70 14.63 4.51
CA ALA A 44 0.08 15.44 5.44
C ALA A 44 1.45 14.84 5.80
N ASN A 45 1.58 13.50 5.83
CA ASN A 45 2.79 12.83 6.35
C ASN A 45 3.68 12.22 5.26
N ILE A 46 3.13 11.88 4.09
CA ILE A 46 3.90 11.31 2.98
C ILE A 46 4.16 12.42 1.96
N SER A 47 5.40 12.92 1.94
CA SER A 47 5.81 13.95 0.96
C SER A 47 6.30 13.36 -0.36
N ASP A 48 6.78 12.11 -0.35
CA ASP A 48 7.26 11.45 -1.57
C ASP A 48 6.10 11.13 -2.52
N PRO A 49 6.08 11.68 -3.74
CA PRO A 49 4.95 11.53 -4.65
C PRO A 49 4.81 10.11 -5.20
N LYS A 50 5.90 9.34 -5.34
CA LYS A 50 5.84 7.95 -5.83
C LYS A 50 5.27 7.03 -4.76
N LEU A 51 5.70 7.21 -3.51
CA LEU A 51 5.21 6.48 -2.35
C LEU A 51 3.74 6.80 -2.07
N LYS A 52 3.36 8.09 -2.10
CA LYS A 52 1.97 8.52 -1.95
C LYS A 52 1.08 7.88 -3.01
N LYS A 53 1.51 7.91 -4.29
CA LYS A 53 0.78 7.26 -5.38
C LYS A 53 0.65 5.75 -5.17
N ALA A 54 1.72 5.07 -4.77
CA ALA A 54 1.67 3.63 -4.50
C ALA A 54 0.70 3.30 -3.35
N ILE A 55 0.70 4.08 -2.27
CA ILE A 55 -0.26 3.94 -1.17
C ILE A 55 -1.69 4.11 -1.67
N TYR A 56 -1.96 5.14 -2.48
CA TYR A 56 -3.30 5.38 -3.04
C TYR A 56 -3.76 4.25 -3.96
N GLU A 57 -2.88 3.72 -4.81
CA GLU A 57 -3.23 2.57 -5.65
C GLU A 57 -3.53 1.31 -4.82
N ILE A 58 -2.73 1.00 -3.81
CA ILE A 58 -2.93 -0.18 -2.95
C ILE A 58 -4.22 -0.04 -2.15
N LEU A 59 -4.50 1.14 -1.61
CA LEU A 59 -5.73 1.43 -0.87
C LEU A 59 -6.93 1.62 -1.82
N GLY A 60 -6.73 1.77 -3.13
CA GLY A 60 -7.78 2.08 -4.10
C GLY A 60 -8.47 3.40 -3.79
N ILE A 61 -7.68 4.46 -3.60
CA ILE A 61 -8.11 5.85 -3.41
C ILE A 61 -7.93 6.56 -4.75
N GLU A 62 -9.00 7.15 -5.28
CA GLU A 62 -8.99 8.01 -6.49
C GLU A 62 -8.85 9.51 -6.12
#